data_AF-A0A0P0N5V1-F1
#
_entry.id   AF-A0A0P0N5V1-F1
#
_cell.length_a   1.000
_cell.length_b   1.000
_cell.length_c   1.000
_cell.angle_alpha   90.00
_cell.angle_beta   90.00
_cell.angle_gamma   90.00
#
_symmetry.space_group_name_H-M   'P 1'
#
loop_
_entity.id
_entity.type
_entity.pdbx_description
1 polymer ?
#
loop_
_entity_poly.entity_id
_entity_poly.type
_entity_poly.pdbx_seq_one_letter_code
_entity_poly.pdbx_strand_id
1 'polypeptide(L)' 'MTETGRRTRYTTVSIPVTLYERIKRLIEGTGFTSVSQFVTYVLREVVAEMEEEKLRSSGVTEEEKREIIERLKRLGYI' A
#
# COMPACT_ATOMS: atom_id res chain seq x y z
N MET A 1 32.86 9.29 -0.37
CA MET A 1 32.09 8.25 -1.06
C MET A 1 30.65 8.73 -1.07
N THR A 2 30.16 9.11 -2.24
CA THR A 2 28.89 9.84 -2.40
C THR A 2 27.70 8.94 -2.15
N GLU A 3 26.78 9.47 -1.34
CA GLU A 3 25.54 8.86 -0.87
C GLU A 3 24.64 8.53 -2.07
N THR A 4 24.47 7.23 -2.36
CA THR A 4 23.57 6.75 -3.40
C THR A 4 22.12 6.91 -2.92
N GLY A 5 21.59 8.13 -2.97
CA GLY A 5 20.17 8.39 -2.79
C GLY A 5 19.39 7.51 -3.77
N ARG A 6 18.57 6.59 -3.26
CA ARG A 6 17.68 5.76 -4.08
C ARG A 6 16.85 6.69 -4.98
N ARG A 7 17.16 6.75 -6.27
CA ARG A 7 16.33 7.48 -7.24
C ARG A 7 14.98 6.76 -7.29
N THR A 8 13.94 7.38 -6.73
CA THR A 8 12.57 6.92 -6.90
C THR A 8 12.28 6.88 -8.39
N ARG A 9 11.92 5.70 -8.89
CA ARG A 9 11.53 5.51 -10.29
C ARG A 9 10.05 5.82 -10.42
N TYR A 10 9.69 6.63 -11.41
CA TYR A 10 8.31 7.01 -11.68
C TYR A 10 7.80 6.30 -12.93
N THR A 11 6.51 6.01 -12.95
CA THR A 11 5.78 5.50 -14.11
C THR A 11 4.63 6.44 -14.43
N THR A 12 4.17 6.44 -15.68
CA THR A 12 2.99 7.19 -16.10
C THR A 12 1.75 6.29 -16.07
N VAL A 13 0.61 6.87 -15.71
CA VAL A 13 -0.69 6.20 -15.72
C VAL A 13 -1.65 7.09 -16.48
N SER A 14 -2.29 6.55 -17.52
CA SER A 14 -3.31 7.27 -18.28
C SER A 14 -4.61 7.31 -17.48
N ILE A 15 -5.15 8.51 -17.29
CA ILE A 15 -6.46 8.72 -16.66
C ILE A 15 -7.35 9.55 -17.60
N PRO A 16 -8.68 9.37 -17.55
CA PRO A 16 -9.59 10.21 -18.32
C PRO A 16 -9.38 11.70 -18.01
N VAL A 17 -9.39 12.53 -19.05
CA VAL A 17 -9.21 13.99 -18.92
C VAL A 17 -10.23 14.59 -17.96
N THR A 18 -11.47 14.10 -17.99
CA THR A 18 -12.54 14.53 -17.09
C THR A 18 -12.21 14.30 -15.62
N LEU A 19 -11.55 13.18 -15.30
CA LEU A 19 -11.12 12.87 -13.93
C LEU A 19 -9.93 13.74 -13.52
N TYR A 20 -8.94 13.90 -14.41
CA TYR A 20 -7.80 14.79 -14.17
C TYR A 20 -8.26 16.21 -13.82
N GLU A 21 -9.17 16.77 -14.61
CA GLU A 21 -9.71 18.13 -14.41
C GLU A 21 -10.48 18.26 -13.09
N ARG A 22 -11.23 17.24 -12.69
CA ARG A 22 -11.92 17.22 -11.38
C ARG A 22 -10.92 17.20 -10.23
N ILE A 23 -9.88 16.36 -10.32
CA ILE A 23 -8.83 16.28 -9.30
C ILE A 23 -8.07 17.59 -9.22
N LYS A 24 -7.73 18.20 -10.37
CA LYS A 24 -7.05 19.49 -10.44
C LYS A 24 -7.81 20.57 -9.66
N ARG A 25 -9.12 20.70 -9.91
CA ARG A 25 -9.98 21.63 -9.15
C ARG A 25 -10.09 21.29 -7.67
N LEU A 26 -10.11 20.00 -7.34
CA LEU A 26 -10.22 19.53 -5.95
C LEU A 26 -8.97 19.90 -5.13
N ILE A 27 -7.78 19.87 -5.75
CA ILE A 27 -6.52 20.19 -5.08
C ILE A 27 -6.18 21.69 -5.10
N GLU A 28 -6.94 22.53 -5.80
CA GLU A 28 -6.75 23.98 -5.78
C GLU A 28 -6.94 24.53 -4.35
N GLY A 29 -5.96 25.30 -3.86
CA GLY A 29 -5.97 25.83 -2.49
C GLY A 29 -5.59 24.82 -1.40
N THR A 30 -5.23 23.58 -1.77
CA THR A 30 -4.67 22.59 -0.84
C THR A 30 -3.13 22.65 -0.81
N GLY A 31 -2.50 21.89 0.08
CA GLY A 31 -1.04 21.74 0.12
C GLY A 31 -0.44 20.86 -0.98
N PHE A 32 -1.25 20.36 -1.93
CA PHE A 32 -0.77 19.52 -3.01
C PHE A 32 -0.22 20.34 -4.18
N THR A 33 1.02 20.08 -4.57
CA THR A 33 1.70 20.82 -5.65
C THR A 33 1.38 20.30 -7.05
N SER A 34 0.83 19.08 -7.15
CA SER A 34 0.46 18.46 -8.43
C SER A 34 -0.59 17.37 -8.26
N VAL A 35 -1.31 17.07 -9.35
CA VAL A 35 -2.24 15.93 -9.44
C VAL A 35 -1.50 14.62 -9.15
N SER A 36 -0.26 14.46 -9.65
CA SER A 36 0.55 13.27 -9.40
C SER A 36 0.88 13.08 -7.92
N GLN A 37 1.17 14.16 -7.18
CA GLN A 37 1.41 14.10 -5.74
C GLN A 37 0.15 13.63 -5.00
N PHE A 38 -1.01 14.21 -5.34
CA PHE A 38 -2.29 13.84 -4.74
C PHE A 38 -2.64 12.37 -5.02
N VAL A 39 -2.54 11.93 -6.28
CA VAL A 39 -2.83 10.54 -6.64
C VAL A 39 -1.86 9.58 -5.95
N THR A 40 -0.57 9.93 -5.85
CA THR A 40 0.42 9.10 -5.14
C THR A 40 0.09 8.98 -3.65
N TYR A 41 -0.38 10.06 -3.02
CA TYR A 41 -0.79 10.05 -1.62
C TYR A 41 -1.99 9.11 -1.41
N VAL A 42 -3.06 9.31 -2.18
CA VAL A 42 -4.29 8.49 -2.07
C VAL A 42 -4.01 7.03 -2.38
N LEU A 43 -3.28 6.73 -3.45
CA LEU A 43 -2.95 5.36 -3.81
C LEU A 43 -2.10 4.67 -2.74
N ARG A 44 -1.23 5.40 -2.03
CA ARG A 44 -0.44 4.82 -0.95
C ARG A 44 -1.31 4.36 0.20
N GLU A 45 -2.30 5.16 0.60
CA GLU A 45 -3.23 4.79 1.67
C GLU A 45 -4.09 3.60 1.27
N VAL A 46 -4.69 3.64 0.07
CA VAL A 46 -5.56 2.56 -0.43
C VAL A 46 -4.80 1.25 -0.59
N VAL A 47 -3.58 1.29 -1.16
CA VAL A 47 -2.76 0.08 -1.31
C VAL A 47 -2.35 -0.49 0.04
N ALA A 48 -1.98 0.37 1.01
CA ALA A 48 -1.62 -0.10 2.34
C ALA A 48 -2.80 -0.81 3.04
N GLU A 49 -4.01 -0.26 2.94
CA GLU A 49 -5.23 -0.89 3.48
C GLU A 49 -5.52 -2.22 2.79
N MET A 50 -5.43 -2.27 1.46
CA MET A 50 -5.63 -3.50 0.69
C MET A 50 -4.57 -4.57 0.99
N GLU A 51 -3.31 -4.18 1.17
CA GLU A 51 -2.22 -5.08 1.56
C GLU A 51 -2.44 -5.59 2.98
N GLU A 52 -2.87 -4.75 3.90
CA GLU A 52 -3.20 -5.15 5.27
C GLU A 52 -4.41 -6.10 5.30
N GLU A 53 -5.47 -5.83 4.55
CA GLU A 53 -6.63 -6.71 4.42
C GLU A 53 -6.24 -8.05 3.77
N LYS A 54 -5.39 -8.02 2.74
CA LYS A 54 -4.80 -9.23 2.16
C LYS A 54 -3.94 -9.99 3.15
N LEU A 55 -3.11 -9.32 3.94
CA LEU A 55 -2.30 -9.95 4.99
C LEU A 55 -3.15 -10.52 6.12
N ARG A 56 -4.29 -9.90 6.44
CA ARG A 56 -5.25 -10.41 7.42
C ARG A 56 -6.05 -11.59 6.89
N SER A 57 -6.36 -11.61 5.60
CA SER A 57 -7.08 -12.71 4.93
C SER A 57 -6.17 -13.85 4.46
N SER A 58 -4.88 -13.58 4.24
CA SER A 58 -3.83 -14.55 3.87
C SER A 58 -2.92 -14.92 5.04
N GLY A 59 -3.11 -14.27 6.19
CA GLY A 59 -2.39 -14.56 7.42
C GLY A 59 -3.09 -15.71 8.10
N VAL A 60 -2.36 -16.83 8.19
CA VAL A 60 -2.62 -18.02 9.00
C VAL A 60 -3.94 -17.88 9.76
N THR A 61 -5.01 -18.47 9.22
CA THR A 61 -6.33 -18.39 9.86
C THR A 61 -6.23 -18.87 11.31
N GLU A 62 -7.17 -18.49 12.18
CA GLU A 62 -7.16 -18.99 13.56
C GLU A 62 -7.13 -20.54 13.60
N GLU A 63 -7.63 -21.21 12.57
CA GLU A 63 -7.44 -22.65 12.34
C GLU A 63 -5.98 -23.03 12.05
N GLU A 64 -5.32 -22.38 11.08
CA GLU A 64 -3.91 -22.67 10.76
C GLU A 64 -2.97 -22.34 11.94
N LYS A 65 -3.31 -21.34 12.78
CA LYS A 65 -2.54 -21.04 14.00
C LYS A 65 -2.64 -22.18 15.00
N ARG A 66 -3.82 -22.75 15.17
CA ARG A 66 -4.01 -23.93 16.04
C ARG A 66 -3.22 -25.12 15.53
N GLU A 67 -3.25 -25.38 14.22
CA GLU A 67 -2.47 -26.47 13.63
C GLU A 67 -0.96 -26.27 13.83
N ILE A 68 -0.45 -25.05 13.63
CA ILE A 68 0.96 -24.72 13.87
C ILE A 68 1.31 -24.91 15.34
N ILE A 69 0.48 -24.44 16.28
CA ILE A 69 0.70 -24.61 17.73
C ILE A 69 0.67 -26.09 18.12
N GLU A 70 -0.28 -26.87 17.60
CA GLU A 70 -0.38 -28.30 17.89
C GLU A 70 0.83 -29.07 17.34
N ARG A 71 1.29 -28.69 16.14
CA ARG A 71 2.50 -29.23 15.53
C ARG A 71 3.75 -28.89 16.34
N LEU A 72 3.87 -27.66 16.84
CA LEU A 72 4.98 -27.23 17.70
C LEU A 72 4.99 -27.97 19.05
N LYS A 73 3.82 -28.21 19.67
CA LYS A 73 3.69 -29.02 20.89
C LYS A 73 4.13 -30.48 20.68
N ARG A 74 3.73 -31.09 19.57
CA ARG A 74 4.15 -32.47 19.21
C ARG A 74 5.65 -32.59 18.99
N LEU A 75 6.28 -31.51 18.52
CA LEU A 75 7.72 -31.42 18.30
C LEU A 75 8.50 -30.98 19.54
N GLY A 76 7.83 -30.64 20.65
CA GLY A 76 8.45 -30.28 21.93
C GLY A 76 9.07 -28.88 21.98
N TYR A 77 8.66 -27.97 21.08
CA TYR A 77 9.13 -26.58 21.08
C TYR A 77 8.35 -25.69 22.07
N ILE A 78 7.21 -26.16 22.59
CA ILE A 78 6.32 -25.54 23.58
C ILE A 78 5.79 -26.65 24.48
#